data_AF-A0A0H3N1R8-F1
#
_entry.id   AF-A0A0H3N1R8-F1
#
_cell.length_a   1.000
_cell.length_b   1.000
_cell.length_c   1.000
_cell.angle_alpha   90.00
_cell.angle_beta   90.00
_cell.angle_gamma   90.00
#
_symmetry.space_group_name_H-M   'P 1'
#
loop_
_entity.id
_entity.type
_entity.pdbx_description
1 polymer ?
#
loop_
_entity_poly.entity_id
_entity_poly.type
_entity_poly.pdbx_seq_one_letter_code
_entity_poly.pdbx_strand_id
1 'polypeptide(L)'
;MLRKNEAIVPILRINNRAINQGFLEENLGMKTKLEDGPFADFGDRTSPEAKLVLTESPGNRTRAVEGLKKLNKIVIKVDNASEIEALLAQGSQYSKLYQGKNGYGFEALSPEGDTFLLHAEASVDDLKAILPPVPFKVQDDFSGLTAFTVESVWINTPQASISQDYYEAILPQQAFLRFVGAEGKDLLTPAEQVWDLEGLRFPVEQDFDWAHLESRLERPFFKDKKASFIQTVDPSGIELWFEK
;
A
#
# COMPACT_ATOMS: atom_id res chain seq x y z
N MET A 1 -19.47 6.19 1.22
CA MET A 1 -18.67 6.33 2.46
C MET A 1 -17.31 6.78 2.04
N LEU A 2 -16.46 5.87 1.52
CA LEU A 2 -15.42 6.27 0.59
C LEU A 2 -16.03 7.04 -0.59
N ARG A 3 -15.27 7.97 -1.17
CA ARG A 3 -15.66 8.68 -2.39
C ARG A 3 -15.79 7.73 -3.56
N LYS A 4 -16.73 8.02 -4.46
CA LYS A 4 -16.86 7.26 -5.70
C LYS A 4 -15.57 7.28 -6.54
N ASN A 5 -15.02 6.09 -6.79
CA ASN A 5 -13.79 5.79 -7.55
C ASN A 5 -12.45 6.00 -6.82
N GLU A 6 -12.42 6.61 -5.63
CA GLU A 6 -11.16 6.74 -4.87
C GLU A 6 -10.91 5.50 -4.00
N ALA A 7 -9.66 5.07 -3.94
CA ALA A 7 -9.22 3.91 -3.16
C ALA A 7 -8.67 4.31 -1.78
N ILE A 8 -8.54 3.34 -0.88
CA ILE A 8 -7.81 3.52 0.38
C ILE A 8 -6.31 3.65 0.05
N VAL A 9 -5.63 4.65 0.60
CA VAL A 9 -4.22 4.94 0.28
C VAL A 9 -3.32 4.52 1.46
N PRO A 10 -2.45 3.51 1.32
CA PRO A 10 -1.49 3.14 2.35
C PRO A 10 -0.36 4.17 2.49
N ILE A 11 0.04 4.41 3.74
CA ILE A 11 1.19 5.23 4.14
C ILE A 11 2.26 4.31 4.71
N LEU A 12 3.49 4.37 4.18
CA LEU A 12 4.62 3.59 4.68
C LEU A 12 5.65 4.50 5.35
N ARG A 13 6.03 4.15 6.59
CA ARG A 13 7.14 4.79 7.30
C ARG A 13 8.46 4.21 6.81
N ILE A 14 9.36 5.06 6.35
CA ILE A 14 10.62 4.65 5.71
C ILE A 14 11.82 5.43 6.28
N ASN A 15 13.04 4.91 6.12
CA ASN A 15 14.26 5.48 6.70
C ASN A 15 14.86 6.58 5.81
N ASN A 16 14.85 6.37 4.49
CA ASN A 16 15.42 7.28 3.50
C ASN A 16 14.52 7.39 2.27
N ARG A 17 13.98 8.59 2.01
CA ARG A 17 13.00 8.80 0.93
C ARG A 17 13.60 8.59 -0.44
N ALA A 18 14.80 9.11 -0.70
CA ALA A 18 15.42 9.02 -2.03
C ALA A 18 15.62 7.57 -2.50
N ILE A 19 16.06 6.67 -1.59
CA ILE A 19 16.26 5.25 -1.92
C ILE A 19 14.91 4.54 -2.15
N ASN A 20 13.90 4.82 -1.33
CA ASN A 20 12.56 4.22 -1.48
C ASN A 20 11.80 4.79 -2.70
N GLN A 21 11.94 6.07 -2.99
CA GLN A 21 11.38 6.74 -4.18
C GLN A 21 12.01 6.19 -5.47
N GLY A 22 13.33 6.00 -5.51
CA GLY A 22 14.01 5.32 -6.62
C GLY A 22 13.47 3.91 -6.84
N PHE A 23 13.27 3.12 -5.77
CA PHE A 23 12.62 1.81 -5.88
C PHE A 23 11.19 1.90 -6.44
N LEU A 24 10.36 2.83 -5.98
CA LEU A 24 8.98 2.96 -6.48
C LEU A 24 8.91 3.42 -7.95
N GLU A 25 9.71 4.42 -8.35
CA GLU A 25 9.70 4.95 -9.72
C GLU A 25 10.45 4.06 -10.72
N GLU A 26 11.63 3.52 -10.37
CA GLU A 26 12.45 2.70 -11.28
C GLU A 26 12.04 1.21 -11.26
N ASN A 27 11.86 0.62 -10.08
CA ASN A 27 11.64 -0.82 -9.95
C ASN A 27 10.18 -1.22 -10.18
N LEU A 28 9.24 -0.39 -9.69
CA LEU A 28 7.79 -0.62 -9.81
C LEU A 28 7.11 0.29 -10.85
N GLY A 29 7.86 1.18 -11.50
CA GLY A 29 7.34 2.04 -12.57
C GLY A 29 6.34 3.11 -12.11
N MET A 30 6.24 3.43 -10.82
CA MET A 30 5.30 4.45 -10.33
C MET A 30 5.66 5.86 -10.82
N LYS A 31 4.88 6.86 -10.42
CA LYS A 31 5.15 8.27 -10.67
C LYS A 31 4.92 9.09 -9.42
N THR A 32 5.95 9.80 -8.96
CA THR A 32 5.83 10.79 -7.87
C THR A 32 4.88 11.92 -8.27
N LYS A 33 3.97 12.27 -7.36
CA LYS A 33 2.90 13.28 -7.51
C LYS A 33 3.20 14.56 -6.75
N LEU A 34 3.67 14.40 -5.52
CA LEU A 34 3.98 15.47 -4.58
C LEU A 34 5.17 15.03 -3.73
N GLU A 35 6.04 15.98 -3.40
CA GLU A 35 7.04 15.85 -2.34
C GLU A 35 6.89 17.07 -1.43
N ASP A 36 6.59 16.86 -0.14
CA ASP A 36 6.45 17.94 0.85
C ASP A 36 6.96 17.50 2.23
N GLY A 37 7.90 18.25 2.80
CA GLY A 37 8.56 17.91 4.06
C GLY A 37 9.10 16.47 4.05
N PRO A 38 8.65 15.59 4.95
CA PRO A 38 9.03 14.17 4.97
C PRO A 38 8.22 13.29 3.99
N PHE A 39 7.13 13.80 3.41
CA PHE A 39 6.18 13.03 2.63
C PHE A 39 6.54 12.97 1.14
N ALA A 40 6.19 11.87 0.48
CA ALA A 40 6.02 11.81 -0.97
C ALA A 40 4.81 10.95 -1.35
N ASP A 41 3.99 11.45 -2.26
CA ASP A 41 2.79 10.78 -2.78
C ASP A 41 3.09 10.18 -4.16
N PHE A 42 2.62 8.96 -4.42
CA PHE A 42 2.89 8.18 -5.64
C PHE A 42 1.59 7.72 -6.31
N GLY A 43 1.57 7.72 -7.64
CA GLY A 43 0.46 7.21 -8.45
C GLY A 43 0.90 6.78 -9.84
N ASP A 44 -0.03 6.72 -10.80
CA ASP A 44 0.24 6.34 -12.20
C ASP A 44 0.49 7.57 -13.11
N ARG A 45 0.30 7.48 -14.44
CA ARG A 45 0.50 8.60 -15.39
C ARG A 45 -0.82 9.22 -15.90
N THR A 46 -1.97 8.75 -15.44
CA THR A 46 -3.32 9.17 -15.89
C THR A 46 -4.09 10.02 -14.86
N SER A 47 -3.98 9.72 -13.57
CA SER A 47 -4.68 10.45 -12.50
C SER A 47 -3.72 11.35 -11.70
N PRO A 48 -4.14 12.52 -11.17
CA PRO A 48 -3.35 13.27 -10.19
C PRO A 48 -3.33 12.62 -8.79
N GLU A 49 -4.21 11.66 -8.51
CA GLU A 49 -4.42 11.06 -7.19
C GLU A 49 -3.20 10.28 -6.67
N ALA A 50 -3.03 10.28 -5.34
CA ALA A 50 -2.13 9.39 -4.63
C ALA A 50 -2.74 7.99 -4.50
N LYS A 51 -1.92 6.96 -4.72
CA LYS A 51 -2.25 5.54 -4.59
C LYS A 51 -1.32 4.81 -3.60
N LEU A 52 -0.20 5.45 -3.23
CA LEU A 52 0.72 5.06 -2.17
C LEU A 52 1.38 6.33 -1.61
N VAL A 53 1.68 6.37 -0.31
CA VAL A 53 2.38 7.49 0.35
C VAL A 53 3.60 6.96 1.10
N LEU A 54 4.72 7.69 1.03
CA LEU A 54 5.89 7.49 1.88
C LEU A 54 6.00 8.60 2.92
N THR A 55 6.42 8.25 4.13
CA THR A 55 6.73 9.19 5.22
C THR A 55 8.15 8.91 5.73
N GLU A 56 9.09 9.83 5.49
CA GLU A 56 10.46 9.71 5.98
C GLU A 56 10.56 9.94 7.48
N SER A 57 11.17 9.00 8.20
CA SER A 57 11.42 9.09 9.63
C SER A 57 12.80 8.50 9.97
N PRO A 58 13.85 9.34 10.08
CA PRO A 58 15.23 8.85 10.20
C PRO A 58 15.53 7.99 11.44
N GLY A 59 16.59 7.19 11.34
CA GLY A 59 17.06 6.22 12.35
C GLY A 59 17.44 6.73 13.75
N ASN A 60 17.21 8.02 14.05
CA ASN A 60 17.32 8.59 15.39
C ASN A 60 15.97 8.76 16.11
N ARG A 61 14.85 8.40 15.45
CA ARG A 61 13.47 8.43 15.97
C ARG A 61 12.74 7.11 15.79
N THR A 62 13.06 6.41 14.71
CA THR A 62 12.39 5.20 14.22
C THR A 62 13.44 4.11 14.00
N ARG A 63 13.05 2.83 14.02
CA ARG A 63 13.96 1.69 13.80
C ARG A 63 13.38 0.67 12.82
N ALA A 64 14.20 -0.29 12.41
CA ALA A 64 13.73 -1.47 11.72
C ALA A 64 12.82 -2.32 12.62
N VAL A 65 11.90 -3.04 11.98
CA VAL A 65 11.05 -4.07 12.60
C VAL A 65 11.87 -5.27 13.06
N GLU A 66 11.55 -5.80 14.24
CA GLU A 66 12.07 -7.07 14.75
C GLU A 66 11.10 -8.23 14.46
N GLY A 67 11.36 -8.98 13.38
CA GLY A 67 10.56 -10.13 12.96
C GLY A 67 9.66 -9.81 11.77
N LEU A 68 8.40 -10.25 11.82
CA LEU A 68 7.42 -9.93 10.77
C LEU A 68 6.95 -8.48 10.89
N LYS A 69 6.91 -7.78 9.75
CA LYS A 69 6.27 -6.47 9.57
C LYS A 69 4.75 -6.59 9.64
N LYS A 70 4.06 -5.52 10.07
CA LYS A 70 2.60 -5.39 9.93
C LYS A 70 2.22 -5.50 8.46
N LEU A 71 2.97 -4.86 7.57
CA LEU A 71 2.76 -5.03 6.13
C LEU A 71 3.16 -6.44 5.68
N ASN A 72 2.18 -7.26 5.29
CA ASN A 72 2.44 -8.54 4.63
C ASN A 72 2.76 -8.33 3.15
N LYS A 73 1.91 -7.56 2.45
CA LYS A 73 2.01 -7.33 1.00
C LYS A 73 1.17 -6.15 0.54
N ILE A 74 1.65 -5.38 -0.44
CA ILE A 74 0.79 -4.52 -1.28
C ILE A 74 0.61 -5.20 -2.65
N VAL A 75 -0.63 -5.35 -3.08
CA VAL A 75 -1.01 -5.93 -4.38
C VAL A 75 -1.36 -4.81 -5.35
N ILE A 76 -0.65 -4.76 -6.48
CA ILE A 76 -0.80 -3.75 -7.53
C ILE A 76 -1.29 -4.45 -8.80
N LYS A 77 -2.47 -4.06 -9.25
CA LYS A 77 -3.05 -4.45 -10.53
C LYS A 77 -2.69 -3.40 -11.58
N VAL A 78 -1.94 -3.79 -12.59
CA VAL A 78 -1.54 -2.95 -13.74
C VAL A 78 -2.56 -3.16 -14.86
N ASP A 79 -3.05 -2.08 -15.45
CA ASP A 79 -4.10 -2.15 -16.48
C ASP A 79 -3.58 -2.74 -17.80
N ASN A 80 -2.29 -2.53 -18.10
CA ASN A 80 -1.61 -3.04 -19.28
C ASN A 80 -0.53 -4.08 -18.91
N ALA A 81 -0.79 -5.35 -19.23
CA ALA A 81 0.12 -6.46 -18.92
C ALA A 81 1.51 -6.35 -19.57
N SER A 82 1.66 -5.63 -20.69
CA SER A 82 2.97 -5.50 -21.36
C SER A 82 3.94 -4.59 -20.60
N GLU A 83 3.44 -3.71 -19.73
CA GLU A 83 4.27 -2.79 -18.94
C GLU A 83 5.01 -3.52 -17.81
N ILE A 84 4.44 -4.62 -17.32
CA ILE A 84 5.13 -5.53 -16.39
C ILE A 84 6.28 -6.25 -17.11
N GLU A 85 6.08 -6.68 -18.37
CA GLU A 85 7.16 -7.26 -19.18
C GLU A 85 8.25 -6.21 -19.48
N ALA A 86 7.88 -4.95 -19.71
CA ALA A 86 8.83 -3.86 -19.95
C ALA A 86 9.68 -3.51 -18.71
N LEU A 87 9.09 -3.44 -17.51
CA LEU A 87 9.82 -3.30 -16.24
C LEU A 87 10.86 -4.42 -16.06
N LEU A 88 10.43 -5.67 -16.25
CA LEU A 88 11.31 -6.84 -16.15
C LEU A 88 12.41 -6.84 -17.23
N ALA A 89 12.15 -6.30 -18.42
CA ALA A 89 13.13 -6.11 -19.48
C ALA A 89 14.12 -4.96 -19.22
N GLN A 90 13.70 -3.90 -18.54
CA GLN A 90 14.55 -2.79 -18.10
C GLN A 90 15.40 -3.14 -16.85
N GLY A 91 15.10 -4.26 -16.19
CA GLY A 91 15.93 -4.84 -15.13
C GLY A 91 15.37 -4.73 -13.72
N SER A 92 14.05 -4.52 -13.55
CA SER A 92 13.40 -4.54 -12.23
C SER A 92 13.78 -5.77 -11.42
N GLN A 93 14.25 -5.53 -10.20
CA GLN A 93 14.60 -6.54 -9.22
C GLN A 93 13.32 -7.18 -8.66
N TYR A 94 13.28 -8.51 -8.66
CA TYR A 94 12.19 -9.31 -8.12
C TYR A 94 12.71 -10.41 -7.19
N SER A 95 11.92 -10.74 -6.17
CA SER A 95 12.12 -11.86 -5.25
C SER A 95 11.41 -13.13 -5.73
N LYS A 96 10.30 -13.00 -6.48
CA LYS A 96 9.59 -14.11 -7.16
C LYS A 96 9.03 -13.64 -8.50
N LEU A 97 9.01 -14.54 -9.49
CA LEU A 97 8.44 -14.32 -10.81
C LEU A 97 7.23 -15.25 -11.03
N TYR A 98 6.20 -14.76 -11.70
CA TYR A 98 4.95 -15.45 -11.95
C TYR A 98 4.51 -15.35 -13.42
N GLN A 99 3.78 -16.36 -13.88
CA GLN A 99 3.02 -16.36 -15.12
C GLN A 99 1.53 -16.52 -14.80
N GLY A 100 0.71 -15.58 -15.29
CA GLY A 100 -0.76 -15.70 -15.29
C GLY A 100 -1.31 -15.94 -16.70
N LYS A 101 -2.59 -15.61 -16.91
CA LYS A 101 -3.30 -15.72 -18.20
C LYS A 101 -3.08 -14.48 -19.08
N ASN A 102 -3.03 -13.29 -18.47
CA ASN A 102 -2.90 -12.01 -19.16
C ASN A 102 -1.43 -11.63 -19.38
N GLY A 103 -0.52 -12.02 -18.47
CA GLY A 103 0.90 -11.78 -18.65
C GLY A 103 1.78 -12.31 -17.51
N TYR A 104 2.94 -11.66 -17.33
CA TYR A 104 3.79 -11.89 -16.17
C TYR A 104 3.25 -11.15 -14.94
N GLY A 105 3.69 -11.60 -13.77
CA GLY A 105 3.63 -10.85 -12.52
C GLY A 105 4.91 -11.07 -11.72
N PHE A 106 5.23 -10.18 -10.78
CA PHE A 106 6.41 -10.35 -9.93
C PHE A 106 6.20 -9.82 -8.52
N GLU A 107 6.85 -10.44 -7.55
CA GLU A 107 7.03 -9.87 -6.22
C GLU A 107 8.39 -9.16 -6.13
N ALA A 108 8.43 -7.96 -5.56
CA ALA A 108 9.63 -7.21 -5.24
C ALA A 108 9.67 -6.85 -3.75
N LEU A 109 10.87 -6.58 -3.23
CA LEU A 109 11.09 -6.15 -1.85
C LEU A 109 11.58 -4.70 -1.84
N SER A 110 10.97 -3.86 -1.01
CA SER A 110 11.43 -2.48 -0.79
C SER A 110 12.77 -2.45 -0.04
N PRO A 111 13.46 -1.29 -0.03
CA PRO A 111 14.60 -1.05 0.86
C PRO A 111 14.33 -1.32 2.34
N GLU A 112 13.10 -1.14 2.82
CA GLU A 112 12.68 -1.45 4.21
C GLU A 112 12.09 -2.87 4.36
N GLY A 113 12.15 -3.72 3.33
CA GLY A 113 11.70 -5.11 3.34
C GLY A 113 10.22 -5.36 3.03
N ASP A 114 9.49 -4.35 2.54
CA ASP A 114 8.06 -4.47 2.22
C ASP A 114 7.85 -5.28 0.93
N THR A 115 6.90 -6.22 0.92
CA THR A 115 6.59 -6.99 -0.30
C THR A 115 5.57 -6.26 -1.17
N PHE A 116 5.93 -6.00 -2.42
CA PHE A 116 5.02 -5.53 -3.47
C PHE A 116 4.79 -6.65 -4.48
N LEU A 117 3.55 -6.87 -4.92
CA LEU A 117 3.19 -7.80 -6.00
C LEU A 117 2.58 -7.01 -7.16
N LEU A 118 3.18 -7.06 -8.35
CA LEU A 118 2.61 -6.52 -9.58
C LEU A 118 2.00 -7.65 -10.43
N HIS A 119 0.79 -7.47 -10.95
CA HIS A 119 0.11 -8.38 -11.88
C HIS A 119 -0.88 -7.62 -12.78
N ALA A 120 -1.30 -8.23 -13.89
CA ALA A 120 -2.40 -7.74 -14.73
C ALA A 120 -3.58 -8.73 -14.80
N GLU A 121 -3.60 -9.72 -13.90
CA GLU A 121 -4.58 -10.82 -13.89
C GLU A 121 -5.95 -10.42 -13.31
N ALA A 122 -6.99 -11.18 -13.67
CA ALA A 122 -8.33 -11.00 -13.12
C ALA A 122 -8.38 -11.24 -11.60
N SER A 123 -7.72 -12.29 -11.11
CA SER A 123 -7.37 -12.51 -9.69
C SER A 123 -5.89 -12.86 -9.54
N VAL A 124 -5.29 -12.55 -8.39
CA VAL A 124 -3.96 -13.04 -8.00
C VAL A 124 -3.86 -14.57 -7.97
N ASP A 125 -4.97 -15.29 -7.79
CA ASP A 125 -5.00 -16.77 -7.73
C ASP A 125 -4.68 -17.45 -9.06
N ASP A 126 -4.73 -16.71 -10.18
CA ASP A 126 -4.33 -17.20 -11.50
C ASP A 126 -2.81 -17.22 -11.71
N LEU A 127 -2.04 -16.56 -10.84
CA LEU A 127 -0.58 -16.47 -10.93
C LEU A 127 0.10 -17.78 -10.51
N LYS A 128 0.96 -18.31 -11.37
CA LYS A 128 1.77 -19.50 -11.10
C LYS A 128 3.25 -19.10 -11.05
N ALA A 129 3.93 -19.44 -9.97
CA ALA A 129 5.35 -19.15 -9.83
C ALA A 129 6.17 -19.87 -10.92
N ILE A 130 7.12 -19.16 -11.51
CA ILE A 130 8.04 -19.67 -12.54
C ILE A 130 9.50 -19.36 -12.15
N LEU A 131 10.45 -20.04 -12.80
CA LEU A 131 11.88 -19.87 -12.56
C LEU A 131 12.56 -19.14 -13.73
N PRO A 132 13.57 -18.27 -13.46
CA PRO A 132 14.41 -17.70 -14.50
C PRO A 132 15.36 -18.75 -15.11
N PRO A 133 15.97 -18.48 -16.29
CA PRO A 133 15.86 -17.25 -17.07
C PRO A 133 14.60 -17.19 -17.95
N VAL A 134 14.04 -15.99 -18.06
CA VAL A 134 12.94 -15.66 -18.99
C VAL A 134 13.38 -14.50 -19.87
N PRO A 135 13.28 -14.58 -21.21
CA PRO A 135 13.56 -13.46 -22.09
C PRO A 135 12.34 -12.53 -22.16
N PHE A 136 12.44 -11.37 -21.51
CA PHE A 136 11.41 -10.33 -21.56
C PHE A 136 11.57 -9.41 -22.78
N LYS A 137 10.45 -8.90 -23.32
CA LYS A 137 10.46 -7.93 -24.41
C LYS A 137 10.70 -6.50 -23.91
N VAL A 138 11.73 -5.86 -24.44
CA VAL A 138 11.98 -4.41 -24.28
C VAL A 138 10.88 -3.61 -25.02
N GLN A 139 10.52 -2.45 -24.46
CA GLN A 139 9.71 -1.42 -25.10
C GLN A 139 10.52 -0.10 -25.06
N ASP A 140 10.84 0.46 -26.22
CA ASP A 140 11.78 1.59 -26.34
C ASP A 140 11.22 2.92 -25.81
N ASP A 141 9.89 3.05 -25.72
CA ASP A 141 9.14 4.21 -25.23
C ASP A 141 8.59 4.03 -23.80
N PHE A 142 8.81 2.88 -23.17
CA PHE A 142 8.32 2.62 -21.81
C PHE A 142 9.09 3.43 -20.76
N SER A 143 8.34 4.22 -19.99
CA SER A 143 8.84 5.16 -18.97
C SER A 143 8.18 4.98 -17.60
N GLY A 144 7.74 3.75 -17.31
CA GLY A 144 6.95 3.38 -16.13
C GLY A 144 5.44 3.30 -16.41
N LEU A 145 4.70 2.75 -15.44
CA LEU A 145 3.30 2.33 -15.56
C LEU A 145 2.35 3.46 -15.99
N THR A 146 1.52 3.22 -17.00
CA THR A 146 0.54 4.18 -17.51
C THR A 146 -0.64 4.32 -16.55
N ALA A 147 -1.29 3.21 -16.19
CA ALA A 147 -2.39 3.12 -15.24
C ALA A 147 -2.25 1.85 -14.35
N PHE A 148 -2.50 2.01 -13.05
CA PHE A 148 -2.57 0.90 -12.10
C PHE A 148 -3.52 1.21 -10.93
N THR A 149 -3.94 0.16 -10.23
CA THR A 149 -4.72 0.23 -9.00
C THR A 149 -4.03 -0.58 -7.91
N VAL A 150 -3.96 -0.05 -6.69
CA VAL A 150 -3.66 -0.89 -5.51
C VAL A 150 -4.92 -1.72 -5.24
N GLU A 151 -4.86 -3.02 -5.52
CA GLU A 151 -6.01 -3.92 -5.43
C GLU A 151 -6.30 -4.33 -3.98
N SER A 152 -5.24 -4.56 -3.19
CA SER A 152 -5.35 -4.86 -1.76
C SER A 152 -4.06 -4.61 -0.98
N VAL A 153 -4.20 -4.34 0.31
CA VAL A 153 -3.11 -4.28 1.30
C VAL A 153 -3.33 -5.41 2.30
N TRP A 154 -2.35 -6.29 2.42
CA TRP A 154 -2.40 -7.46 3.29
C TRP A 154 -1.64 -7.15 4.56
N ILE A 155 -2.24 -7.41 5.72
CA ILE A 155 -1.75 -6.98 7.03
C ILE A 155 -1.58 -8.20 7.94
N ASN A 156 -0.36 -8.42 8.44
CA ASN A 156 -0.05 -9.38 9.48
C ASN A 156 -0.58 -8.89 10.83
N THR A 157 -1.34 -9.73 11.54
CA THR A 157 -1.93 -9.39 12.84
C THR A 157 -2.03 -10.63 13.74
N PRO A 158 -1.78 -10.53 15.05
CA PRO A 158 -1.99 -11.64 15.98
C PRO A 158 -3.45 -12.10 16.09
N GLN A 159 -4.42 -11.26 15.69
CA GLN A 159 -5.85 -11.51 15.88
C GLN A 159 -6.64 -11.12 14.62
N ALA A 160 -6.41 -11.82 13.52
CA ALA A 160 -6.97 -11.51 12.20
C ALA A 160 -8.49 -11.32 12.16
N SER A 161 -9.25 -12.11 12.92
CA SER A 161 -10.71 -11.92 13.04
C SER A 161 -11.07 -10.59 13.71
N ILE A 162 -10.40 -10.22 14.81
CA ILE A 162 -10.68 -8.95 15.51
C ILE A 162 -10.30 -7.75 14.64
N SER A 163 -9.18 -7.84 13.90
CA SER A 163 -8.84 -6.82 12.89
C SER A 163 -9.93 -6.74 11.81
N GLN A 164 -10.34 -7.87 11.22
CA GLN A 164 -11.40 -7.88 10.20
C GLN A 164 -12.72 -7.30 10.73
N ASP A 165 -13.17 -7.70 11.91
CA ASP A 165 -14.43 -7.25 12.53
C ASP A 165 -14.41 -5.74 12.81
N TYR A 166 -13.27 -5.21 13.28
CA TYR A 166 -13.07 -3.76 13.50
C TYR A 166 -13.19 -2.96 12.18
N TYR A 167 -12.54 -3.41 11.11
CA TYR A 167 -12.64 -2.71 9.81
C TYR A 167 -14.00 -2.92 9.12
N GLU A 168 -14.66 -4.07 9.28
CA GLU A 168 -16.03 -4.32 8.80
C GLU A 168 -17.05 -3.44 9.54
N ALA A 169 -16.87 -3.22 10.85
CA ALA A 169 -17.70 -2.31 11.63
C ALA A 169 -17.59 -0.85 11.15
N ILE A 170 -16.44 -0.44 10.61
CA ILE A 170 -16.22 0.90 10.06
C ILE A 170 -16.66 0.98 8.58
N LEU A 171 -16.17 0.06 7.75
CA LEU A 171 -16.37 -0.02 6.29
C LEU A 171 -16.93 -1.42 5.92
N PRO A 172 -18.26 -1.62 5.99
CA PRO A 172 -18.86 -2.91 5.70
C PRO A 172 -18.60 -3.38 4.26
N GLN A 173 -18.35 -4.68 4.10
CA GLN A 173 -18.07 -5.37 2.83
C GLN A 173 -16.79 -4.87 2.11
N GLN A 174 -15.85 -4.27 2.84
CA GLN A 174 -14.55 -3.92 2.27
C GLN A 174 -13.72 -5.19 1.95
N ALA A 175 -13.05 -5.20 0.80
CA ALA A 175 -12.18 -6.31 0.37
C ALA A 175 -10.71 -5.90 0.10
N PHE A 176 -10.38 -4.64 0.42
CA PHE A 176 -9.09 -4.02 0.16
C PHE A 176 -8.06 -4.38 1.25
N LEU A 177 -8.45 -4.33 2.52
CA LEU A 177 -7.62 -4.77 3.65
C LEU A 177 -7.86 -6.27 3.88
N ARG A 178 -6.79 -7.07 3.82
CA ARG A 178 -6.84 -8.52 4.09
C ARG A 178 -5.97 -8.86 5.30
N PHE A 179 -6.56 -9.47 6.32
CA PHE A 179 -5.86 -9.78 7.58
C PHE A 179 -5.30 -11.19 7.59
N VAL A 180 -4.01 -11.31 7.86
CA VAL A 180 -3.25 -12.56 7.91
C VAL A 180 -2.87 -12.84 9.37
N GLY A 181 -3.28 -13.99 9.89
CA GLY A 181 -2.91 -14.41 11.26
C GLY A 181 -1.42 -14.68 11.36
N ALA A 182 -0.71 -13.88 12.17
CA ALA A 182 0.75 -13.98 12.31
C ALA A 182 1.22 -13.55 13.70
N GLU A 183 2.35 -14.10 14.15
CA GLU A 183 3.05 -13.70 15.38
C GLU A 183 4.32 -12.92 15.06
N GLY A 184 4.61 -11.87 15.82
CA GLY A 184 5.79 -11.02 15.65
C GLY A 184 5.86 -9.94 16.73
N LYS A 185 7.07 -9.55 17.12
CA LYS A 185 7.30 -8.61 18.24
C LYS A 185 6.64 -7.26 18.02
N ASP A 186 6.69 -6.76 16.77
CA ASP A 186 6.27 -5.40 16.42
C ASP A 186 4.91 -5.31 15.72
N LEU A 187 4.16 -6.40 15.57
CA LEU A 187 2.84 -6.37 14.91
C LEU A 187 1.81 -5.48 15.63
N LEU A 188 2.06 -5.14 16.89
CA LEU A 188 1.27 -4.21 17.71
C LEU A 188 2.08 -2.98 18.18
N THR A 189 3.33 -2.81 17.70
CA THR A 189 4.16 -1.64 18.05
C THR A 189 3.60 -0.39 17.37
N PRO A 190 3.44 0.75 18.07
CA PRO A 190 2.90 1.98 17.47
C PRO A 190 3.64 2.42 16.22
N ALA A 191 2.88 2.85 15.21
CA ALA A 191 3.35 3.18 13.86
C ALA A 191 4.54 4.16 13.83
N GLU A 192 4.63 5.09 14.78
CA GLU A 192 5.66 6.11 14.77
C GLU A 192 7.08 5.57 15.05
N GLN A 193 7.19 4.36 15.60
CA GLN A 193 8.43 3.80 16.16
C GLN A 193 9.17 2.85 15.22
N VAL A 194 8.51 2.33 14.18
CA VAL A 194 9.07 1.35 13.23
C VAL A 194 8.88 1.74 11.77
N TRP A 195 9.80 1.30 10.90
CA TRP A 195 9.65 1.42 9.43
C TRP A 195 8.72 0.31 8.90
N ASP A 196 7.43 0.61 8.80
CA ASP A 196 6.35 -0.34 8.47
C ASP A 196 5.14 0.40 7.87
N LEU A 197 4.01 -0.28 7.68
CA LEU A 197 2.71 0.34 7.43
C LEU A 197 2.35 1.30 8.59
N GLU A 198 2.43 2.59 8.31
CA GLU A 198 2.16 3.68 9.25
C GLU A 198 0.68 3.92 9.39
N GLY A 199 -0.02 4.00 8.26
CA GLY A 199 -1.41 4.42 8.23
C GLY A 199 -2.13 4.14 6.92
N LEU A 200 -3.41 4.49 6.92
CA LEU A 200 -4.34 4.34 5.81
C LEU A 200 -5.17 5.63 5.69
N ARG A 201 -5.13 6.29 4.52
CA ARG A 201 -6.06 7.38 4.19
C ARG A 201 -7.32 6.80 3.54
N PHE A 202 -8.47 7.22 4.03
CA PHE A 202 -9.81 6.84 3.59
C PHE A 202 -10.49 8.11 3.05
N PRO A 203 -10.36 8.42 1.75
CA PRO A 203 -11.03 9.57 1.16
C PRO A 203 -12.55 9.36 1.23
N VAL A 204 -13.28 10.19 1.96
CA VAL A 204 -14.74 10.06 2.17
C VAL A 204 -15.53 11.12 1.41
N GLU A 205 -16.80 10.84 1.13
CA GLU A 205 -17.69 11.79 0.42
C GLU A 205 -17.79 13.14 1.17
N GLN A 206 -17.91 14.25 0.45
CA GLN A 206 -17.94 15.59 1.04
C GLN A 206 -19.12 15.80 2.01
N ASP A 207 -20.23 15.08 1.80
CA ASP A 207 -21.41 15.07 2.68
C ASP A 207 -21.38 13.97 3.76
N PHE A 208 -20.29 13.19 3.86
CA PHE A 208 -20.17 12.05 4.78
C PHE A 208 -20.49 12.41 6.24
N ASP A 209 -21.34 11.60 6.87
CA ASP A 209 -21.77 11.78 8.25
C ASP A 209 -20.69 11.32 9.24
N TRP A 210 -20.05 12.29 9.87
CA TRP A 210 -19.07 12.04 10.92
C TRP A 210 -19.68 11.37 12.16
N ALA A 211 -20.94 11.66 12.52
CA ALA A 211 -21.56 11.05 13.71
C ALA A 211 -21.73 9.53 13.54
N HIS A 212 -22.00 9.06 12.32
CA HIS A 212 -22.00 7.64 11.98
C HIS A 212 -20.65 6.98 12.23
N LEU A 213 -19.54 7.60 11.78
CA LEU A 213 -18.19 7.09 12.03
C LEU A 213 -17.84 7.15 13.52
N GLU A 214 -18.08 8.28 14.19
CA GLU A 214 -17.79 8.48 15.61
C GLU A 214 -18.51 7.46 16.51
N SER A 215 -19.72 7.02 16.13
CA SER A 215 -20.45 5.96 16.84
C SER A 215 -19.84 4.54 16.73
N ARG A 216 -18.86 4.36 15.84
CA ARG A 216 -18.20 3.07 15.53
C ARG A 216 -16.74 3.01 15.98
N LEU A 217 -16.14 4.13 16.38
CA LEU A 217 -14.75 4.18 16.81
C LEU A 217 -14.62 3.80 18.29
N GLU A 218 -14.13 2.58 18.55
CA GLU A 218 -13.80 2.10 19.91
C GLU A 218 -12.62 2.84 20.56
N ARG A 219 -11.80 3.51 19.74
CA ARG A 219 -10.57 4.20 20.14
C ARG A 219 -10.77 5.72 20.15
N PRO A 220 -10.01 6.46 20.97
CA PRO A 220 -9.97 7.91 20.89
C PRO A 220 -9.66 8.39 19.46
N PHE A 221 -10.29 9.47 19.06
CA PHE A 221 -10.11 10.08 17.74
C PHE A 221 -9.93 11.59 17.87
N PHE A 222 -9.22 12.17 16.92
CA PHE A 222 -9.14 13.62 16.71
C PHE A 222 -10.02 13.99 15.52
N LYS A 223 -10.96 14.90 15.72
CA LYS A 223 -11.72 15.55 14.64
C LYS A 223 -11.30 17.01 14.56
N ASP A 224 -10.92 17.49 13.38
CA ASP A 224 -10.49 18.87 13.21
C ASP A 224 -11.66 19.87 13.31
N LYS A 225 -11.35 21.15 13.59
CA LYS A 225 -12.36 22.21 13.81
C LYS A 225 -13.21 22.53 12.58
N LYS A 226 -12.75 22.20 11.37
CA LYS A 226 -13.51 22.35 10.12
C LYS A 226 -14.40 21.14 9.82
N ALA A 227 -14.26 20.05 10.58
CA ALA A 227 -14.83 18.73 10.25
C ALA A 227 -14.45 18.29 8.82
N SER A 228 -13.19 18.52 8.45
CA SER A 228 -12.55 18.08 7.22
C SER A 228 -11.84 16.74 7.36
N PHE A 229 -11.43 16.33 8.55
CA PHE A 229 -10.97 14.94 8.77
C PHE A 229 -11.24 14.42 10.19
N ILE A 230 -11.23 13.09 10.31
CA ILE A 230 -11.08 12.35 11.57
C ILE A 230 -9.82 11.49 11.49
N GLN A 231 -8.95 11.60 12.49
CA GLN A 231 -7.80 10.73 12.71
C GLN A 231 -8.06 9.83 13.93
N THR A 232 -7.70 8.55 13.83
CA THR A 232 -7.71 7.60 14.95
C THR A 232 -6.65 6.51 14.72
N VAL A 233 -6.64 5.45 15.54
CA VAL A 233 -5.66 4.35 15.46
C VAL A 233 -6.38 3.01 15.59
N ASP A 234 -6.00 2.03 14.78
CA ASP A 234 -6.56 0.67 14.79
C ASP A 234 -6.07 -0.19 15.98
N PRO A 235 -6.62 -1.41 16.18
CA PRO A 235 -6.16 -2.32 17.24
C PRO A 235 -4.68 -2.73 17.17
N SER A 236 -4.06 -2.65 15.99
CA SER A 236 -2.64 -2.95 15.73
C SER A 236 -1.72 -1.72 15.74
N GLY A 237 -2.22 -0.54 16.08
CA GLY A 237 -1.40 0.68 16.14
C GLY A 237 -1.10 1.30 14.76
N ILE A 238 -1.96 1.11 13.77
CA ILE A 238 -1.93 1.73 12.43
C ILE A 238 -2.82 2.98 12.46
N GLU A 239 -2.35 4.12 11.95
CA GLU A 239 -3.14 5.35 11.91
C GLU A 239 -4.22 5.33 10.81
N LEU A 240 -5.42 5.79 11.14
CA LEU A 240 -6.57 5.81 10.22
C LEU A 240 -7.04 7.26 10.03
N TRP A 241 -6.94 7.74 8.80
CA TRP A 241 -7.23 9.12 8.41
C TRP A 241 -8.44 9.13 7.47
N PHE A 242 -9.59 9.61 7.94
CA PHE A 242 -10.82 9.73 7.14
C PHE A 242 -10.97 11.18 6.67
N GLU A 243 -10.96 11.43 5.35
CA GLU A 243 -10.61 12.76 4.82
C GLU A 243 -11.60 13.35 3.78
N LYS A 244 -11.88 14.65 3.99
CA LYS A 244 -12.56 15.69 3.19
C LYS A 244 -12.58 15.54 1.68
#